data_AF-A0A3N0YAT3-F1
#
_entry.id   AF-A0A3N0YAT3-F1
#
_cell.length_a   1.000
_cell.length_b   1.000
_cell.length_c   1.000
_cell.angle_alpha   90.00
_cell.angle_beta   90.00
_cell.angle_gamma   90.00
#
_symmetry.space_group_name_H-M   'P 1'
#
loop_
_entity.id
_entity.type
_entity.pdbx_description
1 polymer ?
#
loop_
_entity_poly.entity_id
_entity_poly.type
_entity_poly.pdbx_seq_one_letter_code
_entity_poly.pdbx_strand_id
1 'polypeptide(L)'
;MGSGTSPKGSAGGSNATPGNEKKGQAKPGGPVLEEAQTCCGCRFPLVVALLQLLLGIAVAGVAFLMITISPSLLARETPHWAGIIMCVVSLLGFILFCITRVPDERASVQFIIKLLYFFLCTMGLVISVVVIAFQCYHYALTNSYTCTEMMEDCMCTLDPEDPIARTFTYRGVTDCSAINSTLPMYYLLQMVLNLAQAIICLVGAFLIWKHRYQVFFAGLQTGSPSAQDWQKV
;
A
#
# COMPACT_ATOMS: atom_id res chain seq x y z
N MET A 1 -38.59 -44.74 -52.15
CA MET A 1 -38.64 -44.78 -53.63
C MET A 1 -39.46 -43.58 -54.06
N GLY A 2 -39.02 -42.55 -54.76
CA GLY A 2 -37.82 -42.21 -55.50
C GLY A 2 -38.21 -41.19 -56.57
N SER A 3 -37.40 -40.15 -56.77
CA SER A 3 -37.42 -39.20 -57.90
C SER A 3 -38.63 -38.24 -57.97
N GLY A 4 -38.51 -36.91 -57.99
CA GLY A 4 -37.52 -36.07 -58.65
C GLY A 4 -37.97 -35.73 -60.07
N THR A 5 -38.36 -34.47 -60.33
CA THR A 5 -37.93 -33.64 -61.48
C THR A 5 -38.80 -32.37 -61.63
N SER A 6 -38.11 -31.26 -61.84
CA SER A 6 -38.60 -29.95 -62.28
C SER A 6 -38.40 -29.82 -63.80
N PRO A 7 -39.16 -28.97 -64.52
CA PRO A 7 -38.74 -28.46 -65.82
C PRO A 7 -38.42 -26.95 -65.83
N LYS A 8 -37.30 -26.62 -66.52
CA LYS A 8 -36.91 -25.34 -67.18
C LYS A 8 -38.09 -24.69 -67.94
N GLY A 9 -38.21 -23.39 -68.22
CA GLY A 9 -37.28 -22.26 -68.36
C GLY A 9 -37.53 -21.55 -69.72
N SER A 10 -37.70 -20.20 -69.73
CA SER A 10 -37.50 -19.20 -70.84
C SER A 10 -38.44 -17.98 -70.63
N ALA A 11 -37.96 -16.77 -70.30
CA ALA A 11 -37.36 -15.70 -71.14
C ALA A 11 -38.41 -14.96 -72.02
N GLY A 12 -38.57 -13.63 -72.05
CA GLY A 12 -37.85 -12.50 -71.45
C GLY A 12 -38.34 -11.14 -72.02
N GLY A 13 -37.63 -10.06 -71.65
CA GLY A 13 -37.66 -8.70 -72.24
C GLY A 13 -38.53 -7.66 -71.48
N SER A 14 -38.11 -6.43 -71.17
CA SER A 14 -36.85 -5.67 -71.26
C SER A 14 -37.16 -4.23 -70.80
N ASN A 15 -36.35 -3.61 -69.92
CA ASN A 15 -35.65 -2.35 -70.22
C ASN A 15 -34.90 -1.72 -69.02
N ALA A 16 -33.61 -1.43 -69.30
CA ALA A 16 -32.78 -0.29 -68.89
C ALA A 16 -32.17 -0.16 -67.45
N THR A 17 -30.86 -0.43 -67.40
CA THR A 17 -29.77 -0.07 -66.45
C THR A 17 -29.37 1.44 -66.51
N PRO A 18 -28.36 2.00 -65.76
CA PRO A 18 -27.23 1.39 -65.02
C PRO A 18 -26.98 1.89 -63.57
N GLY A 19 -26.40 1.08 -62.66
CA GLY A 19 -24.96 1.10 -62.28
C GLY A 19 -24.76 1.80 -60.92
N ASN A 20 -24.24 1.20 -59.85
CA ASN A 20 -22.85 0.77 -59.70
C ASN A 20 -22.69 -0.16 -58.47
N GLU A 21 -22.13 -1.36 -58.65
CA GLU A 21 -21.64 -2.22 -57.58
C GLU A 21 -20.27 -1.71 -57.09
N LYS A 22 -20.04 -1.67 -55.77
CA LYS A 22 -18.68 -1.85 -55.22
C LYS A 22 -18.67 -2.81 -54.04
N LYS A 23 -17.94 -3.89 -54.30
CA LYS A 23 -17.53 -5.01 -53.46
C LYS A 23 -16.56 -4.55 -52.37
N GLY A 24 -16.75 -5.07 -51.16
CA GLY A 24 -15.66 -5.36 -50.20
C GLY A 24 -15.34 -4.29 -49.14
N GLN A 25 -15.62 -4.62 -47.87
CA GLN A 25 -14.57 -4.81 -46.85
C GLN A 25 -15.19 -5.27 -45.54
N ALA A 26 -14.85 -6.50 -45.13
CA ALA A 26 -14.84 -6.84 -43.72
C ALA A 26 -13.69 -6.07 -43.05
N LYS A 27 -14.00 -5.30 -42.01
CA LYS A 27 -13.04 -4.97 -40.96
C LYS A 27 -13.74 -4.94 -39.60
N PRO A 28 -13.06 -5.44 -38.55
CA PRO A 28 -13.62 -5.62 -37.23
C PRO A 28 -13.78 -4.25 -36.58
N GLY A 29 -15.00 -3.92 -36.13
CA GLY A 29 -15.17 -2.86 -35.16
C GLY A 29 -14.48 -3.31 -33.88
N GLY A 30 -13.30 -2.74 -33.62
CA GLY A 30 -12.58 -2.94 -32.37
C GLY A 30 -13.42 -2.53 -31.16
N PRO A 31 -12.97 -2.87 -29.94
CA PRO A 31 -13.69 -2.49 -28.75
C PRO A 31 -13.82 -0.97 -28.76
N VAL A 32 -15.07 -0.50 -28.78
CA VAL A 32 -15.40 0.86 -28.40
C VAL A 32 -14.60 1.12 -27.14
N LEU A 33 -13.73 2.13 -27.22
CA LEU A 33 -12.96 2.64 -26.10
C LEU A 33 -13.99 2.91 -24.99
N GLU A 34 -14.17 1.92 -24.11
CA GLU A 34 -15.04 2.03 -22.97
C GLU A 34 -14.48 3.22 -22.23
N GLU A 35 -15.24 4.33 -22.29
CA GLU A 35 -15.03 5.51 -21.49
C GLU A 35 -14.62 4.99 -20.13
N ALA A 36 -13.32 5.17 -19.85
CA ALA A 36 -12.70 4.84 -18.59
C ALA A 36 -13.30 5.80 -17.59
N GLN A 37 -14.56 5.52 -17.20
CA GLN A 37 -15.26 6.19 -16.16
C GLN A 37 -14.32 6.09 -14.98
N THR A 38 -13.85 7.28 -14.63
CA THR A 38 -12.95 7.65 -13.56
C THR A 38 -13.56 7.18 -12.25
N CYS A 39 -13.49 5.87 -12.01
CA CYS A 39 -13.86 5.30 -10.73
C CYS A 39 -12.75 5.67 -9.75
N CYS A 40 -12.91 6.83 -9.10
CA CYS A 40 -12.08 7.25 -7.97
C CYS A 40 -12.00 6.14 -6.90
N GLY A 41 -13.03 5.28 -6.79
CA GLY A 41 -13.07 4.13 -5.88
C GLY A 41 -12.14 2.97 -6.26
N CYS A 42 -11.78 2.80 -7.54
CA CYS A 42 -10.86 1.72 -7.97
C CYS A 42 -9.38 2.03 -7.66
N ARG A 43 -9.05 3.27 -7.27
CA ARG A 43 -7.69 3.68 -6.87
C ARG A 43 -7.46 3.72 -5.37
N PHE A 44 -8.45 3.36 -4.56
CA PHE A 44 -8.34 3.47 -3.11
C PHE A 44 -7.17 2.66 -2.51
N PRO A 45 -6.90 1.40 -2.93
CA PRO A 45 -5.72 0.65 -2.46
C PRO A 45 -4.39 1.29 -2.89
N LEU A 46 -4.36 1.94 -4.06
CA LEU A 46 -3.17 2.64 -4.57
C LEU A 46 -2.86 3.87 -3.71
N VAL A 47 -3.87 4.65 -3.35
CA VAL A 47 -3.70 5.82 -2.49
C VAL A 47 -3.16 5.40 -1.13
N VAL A 48 -3.68 4.32 -0.54
CA VAL A 48 -3.18 3.76 0.71
C VAL A 48 -1.72 3.34 0.58
N ALA A 49 -1.37 2.56 -0.45
CA ALA A 49 0.02 2.12 -0.64
C ALA A 49 1.00 3.29 -0.87
N LEU A 50 0.60 4.32 -1.61
CA LEU A 50 1.40 5.54 -1.80
C LEU A 50 1.60 6.30 -0.49
N LEU A 51 0.55 6.45 0.32
CA LEU A 51 0.65 7.08 1.63
C LEU A 51 1.56 6.28 2.57
N GLN A 52 1.46 4.94 2.58
CA GLN A 52 2.36 4.08 3.35
C GLN A 52 3.82 4.27 2.93
N LEU A 53 4.08 4.41 1.62
CA LEU A 53 5.43 4.64 1.11
C LEU A 53 5.98 6.00 1.53
N LEU A 54 5.21 7.07 1.33
CA LEU A 54 5.63 8.44 1.67
C LEU A 54 5.91 8.59 3.16
N LEU A 55 5.05 8.05 4.01
CA LEU A 55 5.23 8.04 5.45
C LEU A 55 6.41 7.16 5.87
N GLY A 56 6.60 5.98 5.24
CA GLY A 56 7.78 5.14 5.46
C GLY A 56 9.09 5.87 5.14
N ILE A 57 9.15 6.59 4.02
CA ILE A 57 10.30 7.43 3.65
C ILE A 57 10.52 8.55 4.67
N ALA A 58 9.46 9.22 5.11
CA ALA A 58 9.56 10.28 6.11
C ALA A 58 10.10 9.75 7.46
N VAL A 59 9.56 8.63 7.95
CA VAL A 59 10.01 7.97 9.19
C VAL A 59 11.49 7.57 9.10
N ALA A 60 11.90 6.99 7.97
CA ALA A 60 13.29 6.64 7.72
C ALA A 60 14.19 7.89 7.68
N GLY A 61 13.78 8.92 6.95
CA GLY A 61 14.51 10.18 6.84
C GLY A 61 14.73 10.84 8.20
N VAL A 62 13.68 10.95 9.02
CA VAL A 62 13.81 11.48 10.38
C VAL A 62 14.71 10.60 11.24
N ALA A 63 14.63 9.28 11.13
CA ALA A 63 15.50 8.38 11.90
C ALA A 63 16.98 8.54 11.51
N PHE A 64 17.28 8.74 10.23
CA PHE A 64 18.65 9.04 9.79
C PHE A 64 19.12 10.42 10.28
N LEU A 65 18.26 11.44 10.27
CA LEU A 65 18.58 12.74 10.85
C LEU A 65 18.89 12.62 12.36
N MET A 66 18.15 11.80 13.10
CA MET A 66 18.45 11.56 14.51
C MET A 66 19.85 10.97 14.71
N ILE A 67 20.28 10.00 13.88
CA ILE A 67 21.63 9.42 13.94
C ILE A 67 22.72 10.48 13.77
N THR A 68 22.47 11.53 12.98
CA THR A 68 23.45 12.61 12.79
C THR A 68 23.67 13.48 14.03
N ILE A 69 22.78 13.43 15.03
CA ILE A 69 22.91 14.20 16.27
C ILE A 69 24.03 13.64 17.15
N SER A 70 24.08 12.32 17.29
CA SER A 70 25.16 11.66 18.02
C SER A 70 25.32 10.20 17.57
N PRO A 71 26.55 9.74 17.31
CA PRO A 71 26.84 8.32 17.07
C PRO A 71 26.56 7.43 18.29
N SER A 72 26.38 8.00 19.48
CA SER A 72 26.01 7.24 20.69
C SER A 72 24.57 6.75 20.69
N LEU A 73 23.71 7.27 19.80
CA LEU A 73 22.31 6.86 19.71
C LEU A 73 22.20 5.41 19.24
N LEU A 74 21.66 4.55 20.10
CA LEU A 74 21.54 3.13 19.77
C LEU A 74 20.48 2.93 18.67
N ALA A 75 20.57 1.80 17.96
CA ALA A 75 19.55 1.38 16.99
C ALA A 75 18.15 1.19 17.61
N ARG A 76 18.08 1.11 18.94
CA ARG A 76 16.84 1.09 19.72
C ARG A 76 16.19 2.48 19.82
N GLU A 77 17.00 3.54 19.87
CA GLU A 77 16.56 4.93 20.03
C GLU A 77 16.24 5.59 18.68
N THR A 78 16.72 5.00 17.59
CA THR A 78 16.51 5.47 16.22
C THR A 78 15.76 4.41 15.41
N PRO A 79 14.47 4.60 15.08
CA PRO A 79 13.65 3.59 14.41
C PRO A 79 13.94 3.48 12.90
N HIS A 80 15.20 3.53 12.49
CA HIS A 80 15.61 3.43 11.08
C HIS A 80 15.25 2.07 10.49
N TRP A 81 15.38 0.99 11.28
CA TRP A 81 14.96 -0.36 10.91
C TRP A 81 13.46 -0.42 10.58
N ALA A 82 12.63 0.26 11.35
CA ALA A 82 11.19 0.30 11.14
C ALA A 82 10.86 1.03 9.84
N GLY A 83 11.47 2.20 9.60
CA GLY A 83 11.30 2.94 8.34
C GLY A 83 11.68 2.11 7.11
N ILE A 84 12.80 1.38 7.15
CA ILE A 84 13.24 0.50 6.05
C ILE A 84 12.22 -0.61 5.79
N ILE A 85 11.75 -1.31 6.84
CA ILE A 85 10.75 -2.36 6.70
C ILE A 85 9.45 -1.80 6.10
N MET A 86 9.02 -0.62 6.54
CA MET A 86 7.81 0.03 6.03
C MET A 86 7.94 0.45 4.56
N CYS A 87 9.12 0.88 4.13
CA CYS A 87 9.39 1.14 2.70
C CYS A 87 9.28 -0.15 1.87
N VAL A 88 9.87 -1.26 2.32
CA VAL A 88 9.78 -2.56 1.63
C VAL A 88 8.33 -3.04 1.55
N VAL A 89 7.59 -2.98 2.65
CA VAL A 89 6.15 -3.30 2.73
C VAL A 89 5.35 -2.50 1.70
N SER A 90 5.62 -1.20 1.59
CA SER A 90 4.90 -0.30 0.70
C SER A 90 5.25 -0.53 -0.77
N LEU A 91 6.53 -0.79 -1.09
CA LEU A 91 6.98 -1.15 -2.43
C LEU A 91 6.35 -2.47 -2.88
N LEU A 92 6.29 -3.47 -2.00
CA LEU A 92 5.58 -4.72 -2.26
C LEU A 92 4.09 -4.45 -2.54
N GLY A 93 3.42 -3.64 -1.71
CA GLY A 93 2.03 -3.22 -1.96
C GLY A 93 1.83 -2.57 -3.33
N PHE A 94 2.77 -1.72 -3.76
CA PHE A 94 2.74 -1.08 -5.07
C PHE A 94 2.94 -2.06 -6.22
N ILE A 95 3.92 -2.97 -6.13
CA ILE A 95 4.18 -4.02 -7.13
C ILE A 95 2.97 -4.94 -7.25
N LEU A 96 2.39 -5.35 -6.13
CA LEU A 96 1.20 -6.20 -6.07
C LEU A 96 -0.02 -5.53 -6.75
N PHE A 97 -0.14 -4.21 -6.65
CA PHE A 97 -1.16 -3.44 -7.38
C PHE A 97 -0.89 -3.42 -8.91
N CYS A 98 0.36 -3.24 -9.33
CA CYS A 98 0.73 -3.27 -10.75
C CYS A 98 0.42 -4.63 -11.39
N ILE A 99 0.62 -5.73 -10.68
CA ILE A 99 0.35 -7.09 -11.17
C ILE A 99 -1.15 -7.35 -11.29
N THR A 100 -1.97 -6.81 -10.37
CA THR A 100 -3.44 -7.04 -10.35
C THR A 100 -4.24 -6.16 -11.31
N ARG A 101 -3.59 -5.24 -12.04
CA ARG A 101 -4.20 -4.44 -13.13
C ARG A 101 -4.58 -5.28 -14.36
N VAL A 102 -3.96 -6.45 -14.54
CA VAL A 102 -4.35 -7.40 -15.57
C VAL A 102 -5.41 -8.32 -14.94
N PRO A 103 -6.65 -8.33 -15.44
CA PRO A 103 -7.65 -9.30 -15.01
C PRO A 103 -7.23 -10.66 -15.57
N ASP A 104 -6.31 -11.34 -14.88
CA ASP A 104 -5.83 -12.67 -15.28
C ASP A 104 -6.72 -13.76 -14.66
N GLU A 105 -6.94 -14.82 -15.43
CA GLU A 105 -8.03 -15.81 -15.29
C GLU A 105 -7.91 -16.75 -14.06
N ARG A 106 -6.98 -16.49 -13.13
CA ARG A 106 -6.78 -17.31 -11.91
C ARG A 106 -7.09 -16.54 -10.65
N ALA A 107 -8.34 -16.67 -10.19
CA ALA A 107 -8.84 -16.14 -8.91
C ALA A 107 -7.95 -16.44 -7.68
N SER A 108 -7.14 -17.51 -7.73
CA SER A 108 -6.20 -17.90 -6.66
C SER A 108 -5.03 -16.93 -6.49
N VAL A 109 -4.47 -16.38 -7.57
CA VAL A 109 -3.32 -15.45 -7.50
C VAL A 109 -3.76 -14.11 -6.90
N GLN A 110 -4.88 -13.56 -7.38
CA GLN A 110 -5.44 -12.33 -6.83
C GLN A 110 -5.81 -12.48 -5.34
N PHE A 111 -6.25 -13.66 -4.92
CA PHE A 111 -6.51 -13.98 -3.52
C PHE A 111 -5.23 -13.96 -2.67
N ILE A 112 -4.18 -14.66 -3.11
CA ILE A 112 -2.89 -14.71 -2.41
C ILE A 112 -2.32 -13.29 -2.27
N ILE A 113 -2.39 -12.49 -3.33
CA ILE A 113 -1.91 -11.10 -3.33
C ILE A 113 -2.66 -10.24 -2.28
N LYS A 114 -3.99 -10.30 -2.26
CA LYS A 114 -4.80 -9.56 -1.28
C LYS A 114 -4.50 -10.00 0.15
N LEU A 115 -4.33 -11.30 0.37
CA LEU A 115 -3.99 -11.87 1.67
C LEU A 115 -2.61 -11.38 2.15
N LEU A 116 -1.60 -11.43 1.27
CA LEU A 116 -0.25 -10.93 1.56
C LEU A 116 -0.30 -9.44 1.92
N TYR A 117 -1.02 -8.62 1.15
CA TYR A 117 -1.13 -7.19 1.45
C TYR A 117 -1.83 -6.92 2.79
N PHE A 118 -2.85 -7.71 3.15
CA PHE A 118 -3.50 -7.63 4.46
C PHE A 118 -2.51 -7.94 5.61
N PHE A 119 -1.71 -9.00 5.47
CA PHE A 119 -0.67 -9.33 6.45
C PHE A 119 0.38 -8.22 6.56
N LEU A 120 0.85 -7.68 5.44
CA LEU A 120 1.80 -6.58 5.40
C LEU A 120 1.24 -5.32 6.08
N CYS A 121 -0.04 -4.97 5.85
CA CYS A 121 -0.68 -3.85 6.53
C CYS A 121 -0.78 -4.07 8.05
N THR A 122 -1.13 -5.29 8.47
CA THR A 122 -1.21 -5.65 9.90
C THR A 122 0.17 -5.57 10.56
N MET A 123 1.20 -6.11 9.91
CA MET A 123 2.58 -6.00 10.38
C MET A 123 3.03 -4.55 10.49
N GLY A 124 2.71 -3.72 9.50
CA GLY A 124 3.02 -2.29 9.52
C GLY A 124 2.35 -1.57 10.69
N LEU A 125 1.10 -1.91 11.00
CA LEU A 125 0.41 -1.40 12.18
C LEU A 125 1.13 -1.78 13.49
N VAL A 126 1.50 -3.05 13.64
CA VAL A 126 2.22 -3.53 14.84
C VAL A 126 3.56 -2.83 14.98
N ILE A 127 4.34 -2.73 13.89
CA ILE A 127 5.62 -2.04 13.88
C ILE A 127 5.45 -0.57 14.28
N SER A 128 4.47 0.14 13.70
CA SER A 128 4.22 1.53 14.05
C SER A 128 3.86 1.72 15.53
N VAL A 129 3.03 0.85 16.10
CA VAL A 129 2.68 0.89 17.54
C VAL A 129 3.92 0.63 18.41
N VAL A 130 4.75 -0.36 18.04
CA VAL A 130 6.00 -0.64 18.74
C VAL A 130 6.91 0.58 18.71
N VAL A 131 7.12 1.19 17.54
CA VAL A 131 7.94 2.41 17.42
C VAL A 131 7.41 3.52 18.31
N ILE A 132 6.09 3.78 18.31
CA ILE A 132 5.48 4.78 19.19
C ILE A 132 5.82 4.49 20.66
N ALA A 133 5.69 3.24 21.12
CA ALA A 133 6.00 2.87 22.50
C ALA A 133 7.48 3.13 22.85
N PHE A 134 8.41 2.79 21.96
CA PHE A 134 9.83 3.11 22.14
C PHE A 134 10.06 4.62 22.17
N GLN A 135 9.46 5.40 21.26
CA GLN A 135 9.62 6.85 21.25
C GLN A 135 9.01 7.51 22.48
N CYS A 136 7.88 7.04 22.99
CA CYS A 136 7.32 7.52 24.25
C CYS A 136 8.27 7.26 25.42
N TYR A 137 8.83 6.05 25.51
CA TYR A 137 9.80 5.70 26.54
C TYR A 137 11.05 6.60 26.47
N HIS A 138 11.66 6.73 25.28
CA HIS A 138 12.84 7.56 25.09
C HIS A 138 12.56 9.05 25.29
N TYR A 139 11.38 9.55 24.86
CA TYR A 139 10.97 10.92 25.11
C TYR A 139 10.84 11.21 26.61
N ALA A 140 10.16 10.35 27.37
CA ALA A 140 10.03 10.51 28.82
C ALA A 140 11.40 10.48 29.51
N LEU A 141 12.24 9.53 29.09
CA LEU A 141 13.58 9.35 29.62
C LEU A 141 14.49 10.55 29.34
N THR A 142 14.50 11.08 28.10
CA THR A 142 15.33 12.24 27.75
C THR A 142 14.91 13.51 28.48
N ASN A 143 13.60 13.74 28.66
CA ASN A 143 13.10 14.90 29.42
C ASN A 143 13.38 14.81 30.93
N SER A 144 13.73 13.63 31.44
CA SER A 144 14.15 13.46 32.83
C SER A 144 15.66 13.64 33.05
N TYR A 145 16.45 13.85 32.00
CA TYR A 145 17.89 14.04 32.16
C TYR A 145 18.28 15.47 32.49
N THR A 146 19.32 15.60 33.32
CA THR A 146 20.14 16.80 33.41
C THR A 146 21.46 16.54 32.68
N CYS A 147 21.71 17.32 31.63
CA CYS A 147 22.87 17.17 30.77
C CYS A 147 23.89 18.29 30.99
N THR A 148 25.16 17.93 31.11
CA THR A 148 26.29 18.85 31.27
C THR A 148 27.30 18.67 30.15
N GLU A 149 27.82 19.77 29.64
CA GLU A 149 28.85 19.78 28.60
C GLU A 149 30.20 19.34 29.16
N MET A 150 30.85 18.40 28.46
CA MET A 150 32.15 17.83 28.80
C MET A 150 33.01 17.77 27.54
N MET A 151 33.68 18.88 27.22
CA MET A 151 34.50 19.05 26.00
C MET A 151 33.68 18.87 24.71
N GLU A 152 33.83 17.76 23.99
CA GLU A 152 33.08 17.43 22.75
C GLU A 152 31.96 16.40 22.98
N ASP A 153 31.75 16.03 24.25
CA ASP A 153 30.76 15.07 24.68
C ASP A 153 29.73 15.75 25.59
N CYS A 154 28.51 15.22 25.58
CA CYS A 154 27.46 15.61 26.49
C CYS A 154 27.17 14.48 27.48
N MET A 155 27.29 14.76 28.78
CA MET A 155 27.01 13.78 29.83
C MET A 155 25.65 14.05 30.46
N CYS A 156 24.72 13.12 30.29
CA CYS A 156 23.35 13.22 30.77
C CYS A 156 23.12 12.25 31.93
N THR A 157 22.61 12.78 33.04
CA THR A 157 22.33 12.04 34.28
C THR A 157 20.85 12.12 34.62
N LEU A 158 20.25 11.04 35.11
CA LEU A 158 18.82 11.00 35.45
C LEU A 158 18.50 11.82 36.70
N ASP A 159 19.34 11.71 37.72
CA ASP A 159 19.26 12.53 38.93
C ASP A 159 20.70 12.88 39.34
N PRO A 160 21.12 14.15 39.20
CA PRO A 160 22.48 14.56 39.55
C PRO A 160 22.75 14.50 41.06
N GLU A 161 21.72 14.43 41.91
CA GLU A 161 21.89 14.32 43.36
C GLU A 161 22.08 12.87 43.84
N ASP A 162 21.70 11.89 43.03
CA ASP A 162 21.91 10.47 43.32
C ASP A 162 23.28 9.98 42.80
N PRO A 163 24.22 9.60 43.68
CA PRO A 163 25.56 9.16 43.29
C PRO A 163 25.60 7.84 42.51
N ILE A 164 24.49 7.09 42.46
CA ILE A 164 24.35 5.82 41.73
C ILE A 164 23.51 6.02 40.46
N ALA A 165 23.06 7.25 40.18
CA ALA A 165 22.28 7.55 38.99
C ALA A 165 23.04 7.16 37.72
N ARG A 166 22.29 6.58 36.78
CA ARG A 166 22.84 6.15 35.50
C ARG A 166 23.20 7.37 34.65
N THR A 167 24.48 7.44 34.25
CA THR A 167 24.99 8.46 33.34
C THR A 167 25.08 7.91 31.92
N PHE A 168 24.69 8.73 30.95
CA PHE A 168 24.78 8.46 29.52
C PHE A 168 25.67 9.51 28.86
N THR A 169 26.66 9.05 28.08
CA THR A 169 27.58 9.93 27.36
C THR A 169 27.25 9.94 25.87
N TYR A 170 26.80 11.10 25.38
CA TYR A 170 26.55 11.36 23.97
C TYR A 170 27.78 11.99 23.36
N ARG A 171 28.46 11.26 22.45
CA ARG A 171 29.72 11.70 21.85
C ARG A 171 29.49 12.58 20.62
N GLY A 172 30.46 13.43 20.32
CA GLY A 172 30.48 14.21 19.07
C GLY A 172 29.29 15.19 18.98
N VAL A 173 28.88 15.74 20.11
CA VAL A 173 27.77 16.68 20.20
C VAL A 173 28.34 18.05 20.52
N THR A 174 28.15 19.03 19.65
CA THR A 174 28.72 20.38 19.83
C THR A 174 28.05 21.18 20.95
N ASP A 175 26.79 20.88 21.27
CA ASP A 175 25.99 21.56 22.30
C ASP A 175 24.98 20.55 22.88
N CYS A 176 24.94 20.43 24.21
CA CYS A 176 24.00 19.55 24.92
C CYS A 176 22.52 19.86 24.64
N SER A 177 22.20 21.06 24.15
CA SER A 177 20.86 21.43 23.65
C SER A 177 20.37 20.50 22.54
N ALA A 178 21.27 19.92 21.73
CA ALA A 178 20.90 18.93 20.73
C ALA A 178 20.27 17.68 21.36
N ILE A 179 20.68 17.30 22.58
CA ILE A 179 20.12 16.19 23.34
C ILE A 179 18.90 16.61 24.13
N ASN A 180 18.94 17.76 24.82
CA ASN A 180 17.86 18.13 25.74
C ASN A 180 16.66 18.83 25.07
N SER A 181 16.83 19.34 23.85
CA SER A 181 15.79 20.07 23.12
C SER A 181 15.48 19.42 21.77
N THR A 182 16.49 19.27 20.92
CA THR A 182 16.28 18.82 19.54
C THR A 182 15.86 17.34 19.46
N LEU A 183 16.51 16.46 20.22
CA LEU A 183 16.21 15.03 20.23
C LEU A 183 14.76 14.71 20.71
N PRO A 184 14.24 15.31 21.80
CA PRO A 184 12.82 15.23 22.18
C PRO A 184 11.85 15.63 21.07
N MET A 185 12.16 16.69 20.31
CA MET A 185 11.32 17.11 19.19
C MET A 185 11.28 16.05 18.08
N TYR A 186 12.40 15.39 17.79
CA TYR A 186 12.42 14.27 16.85
C TYR A 186 11.64 13.06 17.35
N TYR A 187 11.66 12.75 18.66
CA TYR A 187 10.81 11.71 19.21
C TYR A 187 9.32 12.02 19.00
N LEU A 188 8.89 13.26 19.27
CA LEU A 188 7.50 13.68 19.03
C LEU A 188 7.12 13.59 17.55
N LEU A 189 7.99 14.05 16.65
CA LEU A 189 7.76 13.94 15.21
C LEU A 189 7.63 12.48 14.78
N GLN A 190 8.50 11.59 15.28
CA GLN A 190 8.41 10.15 15.01
C GLN A 190 7.12 9.54 15.55
N MET A 191 6.65 9.94 16.74
CA MET A 191 5.36 9.49 17.27
C MET A 191 4.20 9.86 16.34
N VAL A 192 4.16 11.12 15.87
CA VAL A 192 3.10 11.60 14.96
C VAL A 192 3.14 10.87 13.62
N LEU A 193 4.33 10.73 13.01
CA LEU A 193 4.49 10.03 11.74
C LEU A 193 4.09 8.55 11.84
N ASN A 194 4.49 7.87 12.92
CA ASN A 194 4.13 6.47 13.12
C ASN A 194 2.64 6.30 13.49
N LEU A 195 2.02 7.27 14.15
CA LEU A 195 0.58 7.25 14.39
C LEU A 195 -0.19 7.38 13.07
N ALA A 196 0.20 8.32 12.21
CA ALA A 196 -0.37 8.46 10.88
C ALA A 196 -0.19 7.16 10.07
N GLN A 197 1.01 6.57 10.12
CA GLN A 197 1.30 5.30 9.47
C GLN A 197 0.41 4.16 9.98
N ALA A 198 0.22 4.04 11.30
CA ALA A 198 -0.64 3.03 11.91
C ALA A 198 -2.10 3.17 11.42
N ILE A 199 -2.61 4.41 11.33
CA ILE A 199 -3.95 4.69 10.81
C ILE A 199 -4.07 4.26 9.34
N ILE A 200 -3.09 4.61 8.50
CA ILE A 200 -3.11 4.21 7.08
C ILE A 200 -3.01 2.69 6.92
N CYS A 201 -2.18 2.02 7.73
CA CYS A 201 -2.11 0.56 7.77
C CYS A 201 -3.43 -0.08 8.21
N LEU A 202 -4.09 0.47 9.23
CA LEU A 202 -5.41 0.01 9.69
C LEU A 202 -6.46 0.17 8.59
N VAL A 203 -6.50 1.32 7.93
CA VAL A 203 -7.40 1.59 6.80
C VAL A 203 -7.14 0.60 5.67
N GLY A 204 -5.88 0.36 5.30
CA GLY A 204 -5.49 -0.63 4.31
C GLY A 204 -6.01 -2.04 4.64
N ALA A 205 -5.76 -2.51 5.86
CA ALA A 205 -6.23 -3.81 6.33
C ALA A 205 -7.77 -3.89 6.33
N PHE A 206 -8.45 -2.86 6.82
CA PHE A 206 -9.91 -2.79 6.87
C PHE A 206 -10.54 -2.86 5.49
N LEU A 207 -9.97 -2.20 4.48
CA LEU A 207 -10.52 -2.21 3.12
C LEU A 207 -10.41 -3.58 2.46
N ILE A 208 -9.27 -4.24 2.63
CA ILE A 208 -9.07 -5.59 2.10
C ILE A 208 -10.01 -6.57 2.82
N TRP A 209 -10.13 -6.45 4.14
CA TRP A 209 -11.10 -7.21 4.93
C TRP A 209 -12.53 -6.99 4.44
N LYS A 210 -12.97 -5.73 4.32
CA LYS A 210 -14.31 -5.35 3.88
C LYS A 210 -14.61 -5.88 2.48
N HIS A 211 -13.69 -5.71 1.53
CA HIS A 211 -13.84 -6.22 0.17
C HIS A 211 -14.04 -7.75 0.16
N ARG A 212 -13.44 -8.50 1.07
CA ARG A 212 -13.61 -9.96 1.13
C ARG A 212 -14.91 -10.37 1.81
N TYR A 213 -15.20 -9.83 3.00
CA TYR A 213 -16.29 -10.34 3.84
C TYR A 213 -17.67 -9.74 3.52
N GLN A 214 -17.77 -8.58 2.85
CA GLN A 214 -19.07 -8.09 2.37
C GLN A 214 -19.72 -9.05 1.36
N VAL A 215 -18.92 -9.74 0.54
CA VAL A 215 -19.45 -10.62 -0.52
C VAL A 215 -19.82 -12.00 0.04
N PHE A 216 -19.14 -12.47 1.10
CA PHE A 216 -19.42 -13.78 1.72
C PHE A 216 -20.60 -13.76 2.69
N PHE A 217 -20.87 -12.65 3.40
CA PHE A 217 -22.00 -12.57 4.34
C PHE A 217 -23.32 -12.13 3.70
N ALA A 218 -23.33 -11.71 2.44
CA ALA A 218 -24.56 -11.34 1.75
C ALA A 218 -25.36 -12.53 1.19
N GLY A 219 -24.85 -13.77 1.25
CA GLY A 219 -25.56 -14.96 0.74
C GLY A 219 -25.95 -14.93 -0.75
N LEU A 220 -25.60 -13.85 -1.46
CA LEU A 220 -25.85 -13.67 -2.88
C LEU A 220 -24.72 -14.34 -3.64
N GLN A 221 -24.73 -15.66 -3.62
CA GLN A 221 -24.26 -16.43 -4.75
C GLN A 221 -25.15 -16.02 -5.92
N THR A 222 -24.76 -14.98 -6.66
CA THR A 222 -25.40 -14.66 -7.93
C THR A 222 -25.07 -15.79 -8.89
N GLY A 223 -25.81 -16.89 -8.78
CA GLY A 223 -25.86 -17.90 -9.80
C GLY A 223 -26.27 -17.21 -11.09
N SER A 224 -25.40 -17.26 -12.09
CA SER A 224 -25.81 -16.97 -13.45
C SER A 224 -26.99 -17.88 -13.79
N PRO A 225 -28.11 -17.35 -14.30
CA PRO A 225 -29.23 -18.16 -14.79
C PRO A 225 -28.84 -19.16 -15.89
N SER A 226 -27.65 -19.01 -16.50
CA SER A 226 -27.17 -19.89 -17.56
C SER A 226 -26.55 -21.22 -17.10
N ALA A 227 -26.35 -21.43 -15.79
CA ALA A 227 -25.69 -22.63 -15.28
C ALA A 227 -26.65 -23.78 -14.91
N GLN A 228 -27.97 -23.60 -15.05
CA GLN A 228 -28.94 -24.65 -14.71
C GLN A 228 -29.27 -25.62 -15.86
N ASP A 229 -28.72 -25.44 -17.06
CA ASP A 229 -29.10 -26.26 -18.21
C ASP A 229 -28.25 -27.55 -18.41
N TRP A 230 -27.37 -27.88 -17.46
CA TRP A 230 -26.47 -29.05 -17.58
C TRP A 230 -26.80 -30.23 -16.65
N GLN A 231 -28.03 -30.36 -16.18
CA GLN A 231 -28.51 -31.63 -15.61
C GLN A 231 -29.86 -32.05 -16.16
N LYS A 232 -29.84 -32.69 -17.32
CA LYS A 232 -30.77 -33.76 -17.68
C LYS A 232 -29.97 -34.94 -18.24
N VAL A 233 -29.79 -35.95 -17.39
CA VAL A 233 -29.62 -37.34 -17.79
C VAL A 233 -30.91 -38.04 -17.41
#